data_AF-A0A0W8JAV6-F1
#
_entry.id   AF-A0A0W8JAV6-F1
#
_cell.length_a   1.000
_cell.length_b   1.000
_cell.length_c   1.000
_cell.angle_alpha   90.00
_cell.angle_beta   90.00
_cell.angle_gamma   90.00
#
_symmetry.space_group_name_H-M   'P 1'
#
loop_
_entity.id
_entity.type
_entity.pdbx_description
1 polymer ?
#
loop_
_entity_poly.entity_id
_entity_poly.type
_entity_poly.pdbx_seq_one_letter_code
_entity_poly.pdbx_strand_id
1 'polypeptide(L)'
;MLYKQVRSKIMRVQNWLMIVLCFFSYSANATSIHDYLRQKMLTSYDNLNVKIEQCRHKRAKVAKDDIKSAWLSSLSREKKVMVVSILSEMANDQCVAEEKARYSQDLLNYVAETGDKTRLDEWLKIQKTYRPQALESEFQQLDMQQIEKLSAQPPFNAPFNPLQLMSVYQ
;
A
#
# COMPACT_ATOMS: atom_id res chain seq x y z
N MET A 1 37.23 42.76 51.54
CA MET A 1 37.92 42.24 50.33
C MET A 1 37.31 40.97 49.73
N LEU A 2 36.61 40.12 50.51
CA LEU A 2 36.00 38.86 50.02
C LEU A 2 34.91 39.01 48.93
N TYR A 3 34.20 40.14 48.86
CA TYR A 3 33.07 40.32 47.95
C TYR A 3 33.47 40.51 46.47
N LYS A 4 34.65 41.09 46.18
CA LYS A 4 35.14 41.30 44.80
C LYS A 4 35.64 40.00 44.14
N GLN A 5 36.13 39.05 44.93
CA GLN A 5 36.78 37.84 44.43
C GLN A 5 35.76 36.77 43.98
N VAL A 6 34.60 36.73 44.64
CA VAL A 6 33.48 35.83 44.28
C VAL A 6 32.79 36.30 43.00
N ARG A 7 32.57 37.61 42.83
CA ARG A 7 31.93 38.19 41.64
C ARG A 7 32.75 37.97 40.37
N SER A 8 34.09 38.00 40.46
CA SER A 8 35.01 37.71 39.34
C SER A 8 34.97 36.24 38.89
N LYS A 9 34.88 35.29 39.83
CA LYS A 9 34.74 33.86 39.50
C LYS A 9 33.39 33.54 38.87
N ILE A 10 32.30 34.12 39.39
CA ILE A 10 30.94 33.94 38.84
C ILE A 10 30.85 34.48 37.41
N MET A 11 31.42 35.66 37.15
CA MET A 11 31.40 36.29 35.83
C MET A 11 32.23 35.51 34.79
N ARG A 12 33.33 34.85 35.20
CA ARG A 12 34.11 33.96 34.31
C ARG A 12 33.40 32.65 33.98
N VAL A 13 32.67 32.07 34.92
CA VAL A 13 31.89 30.83 34.70
C VAL A 13 30.67 31.09 33.82
N GLN A 14 30.01 32.24 34.00
CA GLN A 14 28.86 32.65 33.19
C GLN A 14 29.22 32.93 31.72
N ASN A 15 30.45 33.43 31.47
CA ASN A 15 30.95 33.67 30.11
C ASN A 15 31.34 32.37 29.37
N TRP A 16 31.70 31.30 30.10
CA TRP A 16 31.96 29.98 29.52
C TRP A 16 30.68 29.19 29.20
N LEU A 17 29.61 29.39 29.98
CA LEU A 17 28.31 28.77 29.76
C LEU A 17 27.61 29.25 28.46
N MET A 18 27.79 30.52 28.07
CA MET A 18 27.23 31.05 26.82
C MET A 18 27.94 30.53 25.56
N ILE A 19 29.21 30.15 25.65
CA ILE A 19 29.98 29.64 24.50
C ILE A 19 29.61 28.18 24.22
N VAL A 20 29.33 27.37 25.25
CA VAL A 20 28.93 25.96 25.08
C VAL A 20 27.51 25.81 24.51
N LEU A 21 26.60 26.75 24.80
CA LEU A 21 25.22 26.75 24.28
C LEU A 21 25.11 27.09 22.78
N CYS A 22 26.16 27.65 22.14
CA CYS A 22 26.16 27.93 20.70
C CYS A 22 26.63 26.74 19.83
N PHE A 23 27.21 25.69 20.43
CA PHE A 23 27.68 24.51 19.69
C PHE A 23 26.59 23.46 19.44
N PHE A 24 25.39 23.60 20.04
CA PHE A 24 24.20 22.88 19.58
C PHE A 24 23.51 23.65 18.44
N SER A 25 24.30 24.11 17.47
CA SER A 25 23.76 24.44 16.16
C SER A 25 23.33 23.11 15.55
N TYR A 26 22.06 22.75 15.74
CA TYR A 26 21.42 21.63 15.05
C TYR A 26 21.79 21.77 13.58
N SER A 27 22.64 20.89 13.08
CA SER A 27 22.96 20.83 11.66
C SER A 27 21.67 20.37 10.99
N ALA A 28 20.85 21.32 10.55
CA ALA A 28 19.77 21.03 9.63
C ALA A 28 20.46 20.53 8.36
N ASN A 29 20.67 19.22 8.26
CA ASN A 29 21.12 18.59 7.03
C ASN A 29 20.06 18.95 5.98
N ALA A 30 20.42 19.83 5.05
CA ALA A 30 19.57 20.14 3.92
C ALA A 30 19.40 18.85 3.13
N THR A 31 18.28 18.17 3.30
CA THR A 31 17.92 17.01 2.47
C THR A 31 17.74 17.52 1.06
N SER A 32 18.45 16.93 0.10
CA SER A 32 18.23 17.24 -1.31
C SER A 32 16.77 16.92 -1.67
N ILE A 33 16.22 17.60 -2.67
CA ILE A 33 14.88 17.29 -3.16
C ILE A 33 14.76 15.82 -3.59
N HIS A 34 15.84 15.24 -4.12
CA HIS A 34 15.90 13.83 -4.49
C HIS A 34 15.77 12.92 -3.25
N ASP A 35 16.49 13.20 -2.17
CA ASP A 35 16.42 12.41 -0.93
C ASP A 35 15.04 12.50 -0.28
N TYR A 36 14.46 13.70 -0.28
CA TYR A 36 13.10 13.91 0.22
C TYR A 36 12.07 13.08 -0.55
N LEU A 37 12.09 13.15 -1.89
CA LEU A 37 11.16 12.41 -2.75
C LEU A 37 11.36 10.89 -2.62
N ARG A 38 12.61 10.44 -2.54
CA ARG A 38 12.94 9.02 -2.31
C ARG A 38 12.35 8.55 -0.98
N GLN A 39 12.57 9.28 0.10
CA GLN A 39 12.07 8.91 1.43
C GLN A 39 10.53 8.90 1.46
N LYS A 40 9.89 9.87 0.80
CA LYS A 40 8.44 9.95 0.69
C LYS A 40 7.87 8.72 -0.04
N MET A 41 8.44 8.38 -1.20
CA MET A 41 8.09 7.17 -1.95
C MET A 41 8.26 5.91 -1.09
N LEU A 42 9.39 5.72 -0.41
CA LEU A 42 9.62 4.55 0.46
C LEU A 42 8.60 4.47 1.59
N THR A 43 8.30 5.59 2.23
CA THR A 43 7.30 5.66 3.31
C THR A 43 5.90 5.28 2.80
N SER A 44 5.51 5.77 1.62
CA SER A 44 4.23 5.41 1.02
C SER A 44 4.15 3.93 0.61
N TYR A 45 5.27 3.32 0.20
CA TYR A 45 5.37 1.88 -0.06
C TYR A 45 5.19 1.05 1.22
N ASP A 46 5.83 1.43 2.31
CA ASP A 46 5.68 0.75 3.60
C ASP A 46 4.23 0.82 4.10
N ASN A 47 3.59 1.98 3.96
CA ASN A 47 2.17 2.14 4.28
C ASN A 47 1.26 1.23 3.45
N LEU A 48 1.55 1.10 2.14
CA LEU A 48 0.83 0.18 1.27
C LEU A 48 1.01 -1.28 1.73
N ASN A 49 2.22 -1.70 2.09
CA ASN A 49 2.47 -3.07 2.58
C ASN A 49 1.72 -3.36 3.89
N VAL A 50 1.72 -2.39 4.82
CA VAL A 50 0.91 -2.51 6.05
C VAL A 50 -0.56 -2.67 5.70
N LYS A 51 -1.08 -1.89 4.75
CA LYS A 51 -2.49 -1.99 4.34
C LYS A 51 -2.80 -3.33 3.67
N ILE A 52 -1.91 -3.85 2.83
CA ILE A 52 -2.05 -5.18 2.21
C ILE A 52 -2.23 -6.26 3.29
N GLU A 53 -1.39 -6.25 4.32
CA GLU A 53 -1.52 -7.23 5.42
C GLU A 53 -2.81 -7.03 6.22
N GLN A 54 -3.21 -5.78 6.49
CA GLN A 54 -4.50 -5.50 7.13
C GLN A 54 -5.68 -6.04 6.31
N CYS A 55 -5.67 -5.84 4.99
CA CYS A 55 -6.70 -6.37 4.08
C CYS A 55 -6.70 -7.89 4.05
N ARG A 56 -5.53 -8.52 4.09
CA ARG A 56 -5.38 -9.98 4.18
C ARG A 56 -5.98 -10.53 5.47
N HIS A 57 -5.76 -9.88 6.62
CA HIS A 57 -6.33 -10.31 7.90
C HIS A 57 -7.85 -10.18 7.98
N LYS A 58 -8.44 -9.29 7.18
CA LYS A 58 -9.91 -9.12 7.09
C LYS A 58 -10.60 -10.18 6.23
N ARG A 59 -9.85 -11.06 5.56
CA ARG A 59 -10.43 -12.08 4.66
C ARG A 59 -11.35 -13.02 5.43
N ALA A 60 -12.64 -12.91 5.16
CA ALA A 60 -13.66 -13.79 5.71
C ALA A 60 -13.83 -15.06 4.87
N LYS A 61 -14.34 -16.12 5.50
CA LYS A 61 -14.90 -17.27 4.77
C LYS A 61 -16.25 -16.85 4.18
N VAL A 62 -16.58 -17.40 3.02
CA VAL A 62 -17.88 -17.20 2.37
C VAL A 62 -18.62 -18.52 2.39
N ALA A 63 -19.84 -18.54 2.96
CA ALA A 63 -20.70 -19.71 2.88
C ALA A 63 -21.40 -19.74 1.52
N LYS A 64 -21.70 -20.94 1.02
CA LYS A 64 -22.40 -21.12 -0.26
C LYS A 64 -23.74 -20.37 -0.28
N ASP A 65 -24.44 -20.40 0.85
CA ASP A 65 -25.78 -19.82 1.02
C ASP A 65 -25.77 -18.28 1.03
N ASP A 66 -24.60 -17.65 1.24
CA ASP A 66 -24.43 -16.20 1.18
C ASP A 66 -24.41 -15.70 -0.28
N ILE A 67 -24.24 -16.60 -1.25
CA ILE A 67 -24.04 -16.26 -2.66
C ILE A 67 -25.39 -16.19 -3.38
N LYS A 68 -26.00 -15.00 -3.35
CA LYS A 68 -27.32 -14.74 -3.94
C LYS A 68 -27.24 -14.31 -5.41
N SER A 69 -26.61 -15.13 -6.24
CA SER A 69 -26.46 -14.83 -7.68
C SER A 69 -26.84 -16.00 -8.57
N ALA A 70 -27.98 -15.87 -9.27
CA ALA A 70 -28.43 -16.85 -10.25
C ALA A 70 -27.45 -16.94 -11.44
N TRP A 71 -26.92 -15.79 -11.88
CA TRP A 71 -25.91 -15.74 -12.94
C TRP A 71 -24.65 -16.53 -12.56
N LEU A 72 -24.06 -16.23 -11.40
CA LEU A 72 -22.85 -16.94 -10.94
C LEU A 72 -23.11 -18.44 -10.78
N SER A 73 -24.30 -18.81 -10.30
CA SER A 73 -24.71 -20.22 -10.13
C SER A 73 -24.83 -20.96 -11.47
N SER A 74 -25.22 -20.27 -12.55
CA SER A 74 -25.39 -20.85 -13.89
C SER A 74 -24.08 -21.12 -14.64
N LEU A 75 -22.96 -20.52 -14.20
CA LEU A 75 -21.67 -20.68 -14.85
C LEU A 75 -21.10 -22.11 -14.69
N SER A 76 -20.26 -22.53 -15.64
CA SER A 76 -19.44 -23.74 -15.48
C SER A 76 -18.50 -23.60 -14.28
N ARG A 77 -17.98 -24.73 -13.80
CA ARG A 77 -17.05 -24.76 -12.67
C ARG A 77 -15.80 -23.91 -12.93
N GLU A 78 -15.23 -24.01 -14.12
CA GLU A 78 -14.04 -23.27 -14.54
C GLU A 78 -14.31 -21.77 -14.53
N LYS A 79 -15.45 -21.35 -15.09
CA LYS A 79 -15.87 -19.94 -15.09
C LYS A 79 -16.15 -19.42 -13.67
N LYS A 80 -16.72 -20.23 -12.78
CA LYS A 80 -16.89 -19.87 -11.35
C LYS A 80 -15.54 -19.61 -10.69
N VAL A 81 -14.55 -20.48 -10.89
CA VAL A 81 -13.20 -20.29 -10.32
C VAL A 81 -12.55 -19.00 -10.85
N MET A 82 -12.68 -18.71 -12.15
CA MET A 82 -12.18 -17.45 -12.73
C MET A 82 -12.89 -16.24 -12.12
N VAL A 83 -14.22 -16.25 -12.06
CA VAL A 83 -15.00 -15.15 -11.48
C VAL A 83 -14.67 -14.93 -10.00
N VAL A 84 -14.53 -16.01 -9.21
CA VAL A 84 -14.11 -15.90 -7.80
C VAL A 84 -12.72 -15.29 -7.66
N SER A 85 -11.79 -15.63 -8.57
CA SER A 85 -10.45 -15.02 -8.60
C SER A 85 -10.52 -13.52 -8.86
N ILE A 86 -11.29 -13.10 -9.87
CA ILE A 86 -11.48 -11.69 -10.23
C ILE A 86 -12.16 -10.92 -9.09
N LEU A 87 -13.24 -11.47 -8.51
CA LEU A 87 -13.93 -10.85 -7.38
C LEU A 87 -13.00 -10.67 -6.18
N SER A 88 -12.11 -11.63 -5.93
CA SER A 88 -11.11 -11.51 -4.86
C SER A 88 -10.08 -10.43 -5.15
N GLU A 89 -9.60 -10.34 -6.39
CA GLU A 89 -8.71 -9.27 -6.85
C GLU A 89 -9.36 -7.90 -6.66
N MET A 90 -10.59 -7.71 -7.14
CA MET A 90 -11.35 -6.47 -6.99
C MET A 90 -11.56 -6.08 -5.52
N ALA A 91 -11.94 -7.04 -4.67
CA ALA A 91 -12.12 -6.79 -3.24
C ALA A 91 -10.82 -6.40 -2.52
N ASN A 92 -9.70 -7.03 -2.89
CA ASN A 92 -8.39 -6.66 -2.37
C ASN A 92 -7.96 -5.27 -2.86
N ASP A 93 -8.14 -4.99 -4.16
CA ASP A 93 -7.82 -3.69 -4.77
C ASP A 93 -8.63 -2.56 -4.14
N GLN A 94 -9.92 -2.75 -3.93
CA GLN A 94 -10.77 -1.78 -3.23
C GLN A 94 -10.28 -1.54 -1.80
N CYS A 95 -9.82 -2.58 -1.11
CA CYS A 95 -9.32 -2.46 0.27
C CYS A 95 -8.01 -1.64 0.35
N VAL A 96 -7.12 -1.75 -0.64
CA VAL A 96 -5.81 -1.08 -0.65
C VAL A 96 -5.78 0.21 -1.48
N ALA A 97 -6.90 0.59 -2.09
CA ALA A 97 -6.97 1.61 -3.14
C ALA A 97 -6.30 2.93 -2.76
N GLU A 98 -6.55 3.42 -1.54
CA GLU A 98 -6.06 4.72 -1.07
C GLU A 98 -4.53 4.74 -0.94
N GLU A 99 -3.96 3.74 -0.28
CA GLU A 99 -2.52 3.59 -0.11
C GLU A 99 -1.82 3.26 -1.42
N LYS A 100 -2.45 2.46 -2.30
CA LYS A 100 -1.94 2.14 -3.64
C LYS A 100 -1.86 3.39 -4.51
N ALA A 101 -2.88 4.25 -4.45
CA ALA A 101 -2.89 5.53 -5.16
C ALA A 101 -1.79 6.48 -4.64
N ARG A 102 -1.65 6.61 -3.31
CA ARG A 102 -0.58 7.41 -2.69
C ARG A 102 0.81 6.95 -3.13
N TYR A 103 1.09 5.65 -3.04
CA TYR A 103 2.39 5.11 -3.47
C TYR A 103 2.64 5.35 -4.96
N SER A 104 1.63 5.11 -5.80
CA SER A 104 1.76 5.32 -7.25
C SER A 104 2.06 6.79 -7.58
N GLN A 105 1.44 7.74 -6.88
CA GLN A 105 1.69 9.16 -7.04
C GLN A 105 3.11 9.55 -6.59
N ASP A 106 3.55 9.12 -5.41
CA ASP A 106 4.88 9.45 -4.89
C ASP A 106 6.00 8.80 -5.71
N LEU A 107 5.78 7.58 -6.21
CA LEU A 107 6.67 6.92 -7.16
C LEU A 107 6.80 7.70 -8.47
N LEU A 108 5.69 8.13 -9.06
CA LEU A 108 5.72 8.91 -10.30
C LEU A 108 6.42 10.26 -10.11
N ASN A 109 6.19 10.94 -8.99
CA ASN A 109 6.89 12.19 -8.66
C ASN A 109 8.40 11.97 -8.52
N TYR A 110 8.81 10.91 -7.81
CA TYR A 110 10.23 10.56 -7.68
C TYR A 110 10.88 10.29 -9.05
N VAL A 111 10.22 9.50 -9.90
CA VAL A 111 10.72 9.18 -11.25
C VAL A 111 10.80 10.43 -12.13
N ALA A 112 9.80 11.31 -12.07
CA ALA A 112 9.74 12.51 -12.88
C ALA A 112 10.90 13.48 -12.58
N GLU A 113 11.26 13.62 -11.31
CA GLU A 113 12.32 14.55 -10.87
C GLU A 113 13.72 13.95 -10.99
N THR A 114 13.87 12.65 -10.72
CA THR A 114 15.21 12.01 -10.64
C THR A 114 15.60 11.24 -11.90
N GLY A 115 14.63 10.82 -12.71
CA GLY A 115 14.84 9.91 -13.84
C GLY A 115 15.10 8.44 -13.45
N ASP A 116 15.23 8.11 -12.16
CA ASP A 116 15.43 6.74 -11.69
C ASP A 116 14.14 5.92 -11.78
N LYS A 117 14.13 4.95 -12.69
CA LYS A 117 12.97 4.08 -12.99
C LYS A 117 13.01 2.74 -12.27
N THR A 118 14.03 2.44 -11.48
CA THR A 118 14.24 1.11 -10.89
C THR A 118 13.00 0.60 -10.15
N ARG A 119 12.43 1.44 -9.27
CA ARG A 119 11.21 1.10 -8.52
C ARG A 119 9.95 1.06 -9.37
N LEU A 120 9.88 1.85 -10.44
CA LEU A 120 8.75 1.81 -11.37
C LEU A 120 8.73 0.49 -12.14
N ASP A 121 9.89 0.04 -12.63
CA ASP A 121 9.99 -1.22 -13.36
C ASP A 121 9.66 -2.42 -12.45
N GLU A 122 10.08 -2.38 -11.18
CA GLU A 122 9.66 -3.36 -10.16
C GLU A 122 8.15 -3.31 -9.94
N TRP A 123 7.58 -2.12 -9.75
CA TRP A 123 6.15 -1.93 -9.53
C TRP A 123 5.32 -2.47 -10.69
N LEU A 124 5.68 -2.17 -11.93
CA LEU A 124 4.99 -2.66 -13.13
C LEU A 124 5.02 -4.19 -13.24
N LYS A 125 6.11 -4.84 -12.82
CA LYS A 125 6.20 -6.31 -12.76
C LYS A 125 5.22 -6.89 -11.73
N ILE A 126 5.09 -6.25 -10.57
CA ILE A 126 4.18 -6.69 -9.50
C ILE A 126 2.72 -6.46 -9.89
N GLN A 127 2.40 -5.34 -10.54
CA GLN A 127 1.04 -5.00 -10.96
C GLN A 127 0.53 -5.81 -12.15
N LYS A 128 1.41 -6.53 -12.85
CA LYS A 128 1.00 -7.38 -13.97
C LYS A 128 0.31 -8.63 -13.43
N THR A 129 -1.02 -8.65 -13.46
CA THR A 129 -1.81 -9.85 -13.16
C THR A 129 -1.43 -10.97 -14.14
N TYR A 130 -0.90 -12.08 -13.62
CA TYR A 130 -0.58 -13.24 -14.44
C TYR A 130 -1.86 -13.90 -14.95
N ARG A 131 -2.01 -13.97 -16.28
CA ARG A 131 -3.08 -14.70 -16.95
C ARG A 131 -2.45 -15.78 -17.82
N PRO A 132 -2.70 -17.08 -17.56
CA PRO A 132 -2.24 -18.13 -18.46
C PRO A 132 -2.79 -17.88 -19.85
N GLN A 133 -1.93 -17.78 -20.86
CA GLN A 133 -2.34 -17.51 -22.24
C GLN A 133 -3.34 -18.54 -22.77
N ALA A 134 -3.24 -19.78 -22.28
CA ALA A 134 -4.17 -20.86 -22.61
C ALA A 134 -5.63 -20.62 -22.14
N LEU A 135 -5.86 -19.68 -21.22
CA LEU A 135 -7.18 -19.34 -20.67
C LEU A 135 -7.70 -17.97 -21.14
N GLU A 136 -6.97 -17.29 -22.02
CA GLU A 136 -7.30 -15.92 -22.45
C GLU A 136 -8.67 -15.85 -23.12
N SER A 137 -9.03 -16.87 -23.92
CA SER A 137 -10.32 -16.92 -24.60
C SER A 137 -11.50 -17.04 -23.64
N GLU A 138 -11.30 -17.73 -22.52
CA GLU A 138 -12.27 -17.96 -21.47
C GLU A 138 -12.48 -16.69 -20.64
N PHE A 139 -11.39 -15.95 -20.35
CA PHE A 139 -11.48 -14.63 -19.71
C PHE A 139 -12.27 -13.63 -20.56
N GLN A 140 -12.07 -13.64 -21.88
CA GLN A 140 -12.78 -12.74 -22.81
C GLN A 140 -14.29 -13.04 -22.91
N GLN A 141 -14.73 -14.24 -22.53
CA GLN A 141 -16.14 -14.63 -22.52
C GLN A 141 -16.85 -14.32 -21.19
N LEU A 142 -16.15 -13.79 -20.19
CA LEU A 142 -16.77 -13.43 -18.92
C LEU A 142 -17.55 -12.12 -19.05
N ASP A 143 -18.77 -12.10 -18.51
CA ASP A 143 -19.57 -10.89 -18.42
C ASP A 143 -19.05 -10.00 -17.29
N MET A 144 -18.19 -9.05 -17.64
CA MET A 144 -17.58 -8.12 -16.69
C MET A 144 -18.61 -7.22 -15.99
N GLN A 145 -19.76 -6.92 -16.61
CA GLN A 145 -20.80 -6.12 -15.96
C GLN A 145 -21.44 -6.89 -14.81
N GLN A 146 -21.66 -8.20 -14.97
CA GLN A 146 -22.16 -9.04 -13.88
C GLN A 146 -21.13 -9.18 -12.76
N ILE A 147 -19.84 -9.31 -13.10
CA ILE A 147 -18.75 -9.37 -12.11
C ILE A 147 -18.69 -8.07 -11.32
N GLU A 148 -18.72 -6.92 -11.99
CA GLU A 148 -18.70 -5.61 -11.34
C GLU A 148 -19.90 -5.43 -10.41
N LYS A 149 -21.10 -5.79 -10.87
CA LYS A 149 -22.31 -5.78 -10.05
C LYS A 149 -22.17 -6.64 -8.79
N LEU A 150 -21.60 -7.83 -8.91
CA LEU A 150 -21.37 -8.71 -7.76
C LEU A 150 -20.29 -8.16 -6.83
N SER A 151 -19.23 -7.58 -7.37
CA SER A 151 -18.15 -7.00 -6.57
C SER A 151 -18.63 -5.89 -5.63
N ALA A 152 -19.72 -5.20 -5.99
CA ALA A 152 -20.31 -4.15 -5.17
C ALA A 152 -21.23 -4.68 -4.05
N GLN A 153 -21.47 -6.00 -3.96
CA GLN A 153 -22.44 -6.60 -3.04
C GLN A 153 -21.77 -7.55 -2.03
N PRO A 154 -22.30 -7.67 -0.79
CA PRO A 154 -21.87 -8.73 0.12
C PRO A 154 -22.09 -10.12 -0.51
N PRO A 155 -21.16 -11.06 -0.31
CA PRO A 155 -19.93 -10.94 0.48
C PRO A 155 -18.69 -10.47 -0.32
N PHE A 156 -18.85 -10.10 -1.59
CA PHE A 156 -17.73 -9.79 -2.50
C PHE A 156 -17.25 -8.34 -2.46
N ASN A 157 -17.95 -7.46 -1.75
CA ASN A 157 -17.54 -6.07 -1.52
C ASN A 157 -16.50 -5.87 -0.40
N ALA A 158 -15.97 -6.96 0.13
CA ALA A 158 -14.93 -6.95 1.14
C ALA A 158 -13.97 -8.13 0.91
N PRO A 159 -12.70 -8.06 1.40
CA PRO A 159 -11.76 -9.16 1.26
C PRO A 159 -12.33 -10.48 1.78
N PHE A 160 -12.18 -11.55 0.99
CA PHE A 160 -12.61 -12.90 1.34
C PHE A 160 -11.56 -13.93 0.94
N ASN A 161 -11.73 -15.18 1.38
CA ASN A 161 -10.82 -16.28 1.05
C ASN A 161 -11.25 -16.96 -0.27
N PRO A 162 -10.58 -16.70 -1.41
CA PRO A 162 -10.96 -17.28 -2.70
C PRO A 162 -10.71 -18.78 -2.75
N LEU A 163 -9.65 -19.30 -2.14
CA LEU A 163 -9.33 -20.72 -2.15
C LEU A 163 -10.39 -21.53 -1.41
N GLN A 164 -10.86 -21.01 -0.27
CA GLN A 164 -11.97 -21.62 0.47
C GLN A 164 -13.25 -21.60 -0.37
N LEU A 165 -13.59 -20.49 -1.03
CA LEU A 165 -14.79 -20.45 -1.85
C LEU A 165 -14.69 -21.35 -3.10
N MET A 166 -13.52 -21.41 -3.75
CA MET A 166 -13.30 -22.32 -4.87
C MET A 166 -13.51 -23.78 -4.48
N SER A 167 -13.13 -24.19 -3.26
CA SER A 167 -13.39 -25.55 -2.77
C SER A 167 -14.87 -25.89 -2.61
N VAL A 168 -15.75 -24.90 -2.48
CA VAL A 168 -17.22 -25.10 -2.47
C VAL A 168 -17.77 -25.48 -3.84
N TYR A 169 -17.02 -25.16 -4.90
CA TYR A 169 -17.36 -25.48 -6.29
C TYR A 169 -16.61 -26.72 -6.82
N GLN A 170 -15.81 -27.38 -5.98
CA GLN A 170 -15.15 -28.66 -6.31
C GLN A 170 -16.13 -29.82 -6.26
#